data_AF-A0A8H3YHG9-F1
#
_entry.id   AF-A0A8H3YHG9-F1
#
_cell.length_a   1.000
_cell.length_b   1.000
_cell.length_c   1.000
_cell.angle_alpha   90.00
_cell.angle_beta   90.00
_cell.angle_gamma   90.00
#
_symmetry.space_group_name_H-M   'P 1'
#
loop_
_entity.id
_entity.type
_entity.pdbx_description
1 polymer ?
#
loop_
_entity_poly.entity_id
_entity_poly.type
_entity_poly.pdbx_seq_one_letter_code
_entity_poly.pdbx_strand_id
1 'polypeptide(L)'
;MVTIHRHVGSNPASDAYAWWNSLKSSYSLDIHPSKSPCDSYALPGTLNVDASNIDENRWIPFDERCQAPRLFERLLIADLDEELDHVDVEDMQWVRNRTVVLFGDSVARENIVYFCEASKSFRRNGFLIDSSAMQLVGSKLERITWDHPFAPSPRPTHSSPPLAVSENLGAIPQDPDADPALVEDWQPKSNIGNGEQAHMGHICRVKKWGLVLVQQFQYGMDQEDYWSFKAGYIPPGSFEDRLHALLHPIVQAAIEAYQPTRTAPDLVMVNSAFWDTARWVREDMRFERDLDAGLSRDRLNWYRARVCQAVHEVKKLYPTSAVSWVTHHYPTGNGPSDWFTAGIPQVGHKSSARPGNTVLRLSELDAAIRTVFGPSAHHSEGSESSISDLEDVRINEWGRIMLGQEKHMKDALHQALIPGGRLWADMMLFDLQRAVWASEKR
;
A
#
# COMPACT_ATOMS: atom_id res chain seq x y z
N MET A 1 -11.86 15.17 59.58
CA MET A 1 -11.98 16.23 58.57
C MET A 1 -10.63 16.35 57.88
N VAL A 2 -10.50 15.77 56.69
CA VAL A 2 -9.27 15.85 55.88
C VAL A 2 -9.56 16.82 54.75
N THR A 3 -8.81 17.92 54.72
CA THR A 3 -8.91 18.98 53.74
C THR A 3 -8.29 18.52 52.42
N ILE A 4 -9.09 18.43 51.36
CA ILE A 4 -8.63 18.19 49.99
C ILE A 4 -8.19 19.53 49.42
N HIS A 5 -6.89 19.69 49.16
CA HIS A 5 -6.39 20.79 48.32
C HIS A 5 -6.64 20.43 46.85
N ARG A 6 -7.57 21.15 46.21
CA ARG A 6 -7.65 21.23 44.74
C ARG A 6 -6.43 22.00 44.23
N HIS A 7 -5.57 21.36 43.44
CA HIS A 7 -4.64 22.08 42.59
C HIS A 7 -5.42 22.73 41.44
N VAL A 8 -5.24 24.04 41.33
CA VAL A 8 -5.79 24.92 40.31
C VAL A 8 -4.80 24.95 39.14
N GLY A 9 -5.28 24.60 37.95
CA GLY A 9 -4.80 25.00 36.63
C GLY A 9 -3.30 24.87 36.34
N SER A 10 -2.86 23.73 35.83
CA SER A 10 -1.71 23.72 34.92
C SER A 10 -2.14 24.34 33.58
N ASN A 11 -1.28 25.17 33.02
CA ASN A 11 -1.52 25.82 31.73
C ASN A 11 -1.34 24.76 30.64
N PRO A 12 -2.30 24.51 29.73
CA PRO A 12 -2.16 23.47 28.68
C PRO A 12 -0.86 23.60 27.87
N ALA A 13 -0.39 24.83 27.68
CA ALA A 13 0.87 25.12 27.01
C ALA A 13 2.13 24.67 27.79
N SER A 14 2.11 24.69 29.14
CA SER A 14 3.27 24.25 29.94
C SER A 14 3.40 22.73 29.96
N ASP A 15 2.27 22.02 29.92
CA ASP A 15 2.23 20.56 29.90
C ASP A 15 2.63 20.03 28.51
N ALA A 16 2.22 20.72 27.44
CA ALA A 16 2.70 20.46 26.08
C ALA A 16 4.23 20.69 25.94
N TYR A 17 4.77 21.74 26.58
CA TYR A 17 6.20 22.06 26.55
C TYR A 17 7.05 21.05 27.34
N ALA A 18 6.60 20.63 28.52
CA ALA A 18 7.28 19.62 29.33
C ALA A 18 7.28 18.24 28.63
N TRP A 19 6.17 17.88 28.00
CA TRP A 19 6.04 16.69 27.18
C TRP A 19 6.93 16.73 25.92
N TRP A 20 7.04 17.87 25.24
CA TRP A 20 7.94 18.03 24.10
C TRP A 20 9.41 17.86 24.48
N ASN A 21 9.83 18.38 25.63
CA ASN A 21 11.20 18.16 26.12
C ASN A 21 11.46 16.69 26.48
N SER A 22 10.44 15.96 26.95
CA SER A 22 10.51 14.50 27.11
C SER A 22 10.68 13.80 25.76
N LEU A 23 9.93 14.21 24.73
CA LEU A 23 10.07 13.67 23.37
C LEU A 23 11.43 13.96 22.76
N LYS A 24 11.95 15.18 22.88
CA LYS A 24 13.32 15.53 22.47
C LYS A 24 14.37 14.63 23.13
N SER A 25 14.21 14.32 24.42
CA SER A 25 15.14 13.43 25.12
C SER A 25 15.10 11.98 24.61
N SER A 26 13.92 11.49 24.19
CA SER A 26 13.76 10.16 23.57
C SER A 26 14.10 10.13 22.08
N TYR A 27 14.04 11.28 21.39
CA TYR A 27 14.44 11.48 20.00
C TYR A 27 15.91 11.92 19.85
N SER A 28 16.61 12.17 20.96
CA SER A 28 18.06 12.45 21.03
C SER A 28 18.92 11.18 20.92
N LEU A 29 18.47 10.22 20.12
CA LEU A 29 19.42 9.36 19.41
C LEU A 29 19.71 10.09 18.11
N ASP A 30 20.95 10.55 17.96
CA ASP A 30 21.55 11.14 16.76
C ASP A 30 21.36 10.24 15.52
N ILE A 31 20.13 10.14 15.05
CA ILE A 31 19.79 9.62 13.73
C ILE A 31 19.28 10.83 12.97
N HIS A 32 20.24 11.71 12.61
CA HIS A 32 20.02 12.52 11.42
C HIS A 32 19.56 11.56 10.32
N PRO A 33 18.38 11.76 9.72
CA PRO A 33 17.94 10.95 8.60
C PRO A 33 18.89 11.07 7.41
N SER A 34 19.89 11.97 7.45
CA SER A 34 20.97 11.98 6.48
C SER A 34 21.77 10.67 6.54
N LYS A 35 21.50 9.78 5.59
CA LYS A 35 22.39 8.69 5.15
C LYS A 35 22.56 7.53 6.14
N SER A 36 21.49 7.01 6.76
CA SER A 36 21.58 5.62 7.20
C SER A 36 21.78 4.75 5.94
N PRO A 37 22.92 4.03 5.78
CA PRO A 37 23.24 3.31 4.54
C PRO A 37 22.42 2.01 4.40
N CYS A 38 21.59 1.68 5.38
CA CYS A 38 20.95 0.38 5.48
C CYS A 38 19.46 0.43 5.13
N ASP A 39 18.95 -0.69 4.63
CA ASP A 39 17.54 -0.89 4.34
C ASP A 39 16.88 -1.61 5.51
N SER A 40 16.36 -0.85 6.48
CA SER A 40 15.77 -1.39 7.71
C SER A 40 14.62 -2.36 7.47
N TYR A 41 13.83 -2.14 6.41
CA TYR A 41 12.68 -2.98 6.10
C TYR A 41 13.07 -4.28 5.39
N ALA A 42 14.27 -4.36 4.81
CA ALA A 42 14.83 -5.60 4.27
C ALA A 42 15.50 -6.48 5.34
N LEU A 43 15.81 -5.93 6.52
CA LEU A 43 16.46 -6.67 7.60
C LEU A 43 15.48 -7.57 8.37
N PRO A 44 15.96 -8.71 8.91
CA PRO A 44 15.20 -9.50 9.88
C PRO A 44 14.82 -8.68 11.12
N GLY A 45 13.64 -8.94 11.65
CA GLY A 45 13.05 -8.18 12.75
C GLY A 45 11.68 -8.72 13.16
N THR A 46 10.95 -7.91 13.92
CA THR A 46 9.58 -8.18 14.34
C THR A 46 8.69 -6.99 14.07
N LEU A 47 7.44 -7.25 13.66
CA LEU A 47 6.42 -6.21 13.61
C LEU A 47 5.87 -6.00 15.02
N ASN A 48 6.02 -4.79 15.56
CA ASN A 48 5.31 -4.39 16.77
C ASN A 48 3.89 -3.97 16.39
N VAL A 49 2.91 -4.46 17.14
CA VAL A 49 1.50 -4.12 16.96
C VAL A 49 0.93 -3.62 18.27
N ASP A 50 0.44 -2.39 18.26
CA ASP A 50 -0.12 -1.70 19.43
C ASP A 50 -1.42 -0.98 19.03
N ALA A 51 -2.55 -1.52 19.44
CA ALA A 51 -3.86 -0.93 19.18
C ALA A 51 -4.14 0.33 20.01
N SER A 52 -3.39 0.54 21.09
CA SER A 52 -3.53 1.70 21.98
C SER A 52 -2.69 2.90 21.53
N ASN A 53 -1.61 2.63 20.80
CA ASN A 53 -0.72 3.65 20.26
C ASN A 53 -0.40 3.36 18.78
N ILE A 54 -1.08 4.09 17.88
CA ILE A 54 -0.93 3.90 16.45
C ILE A 54 0.53 4.09 15.97
N ASP A 55 1.31 4.96 16.62
CA ASP A 55 2.69 5.26 16.24
C ASP A 55 3.68 4.13 16.57
N GLU A 56 3.30 3.18 17.43
CA GLU A 56 4.13 2.02 17.76
C GLU A 56 3.92 0.85 16.80
N ASN A 57 3.05 0.98 15.79
CA ASN A 57 2.83 -0.05 14.78
C ASN A 57 3.90 0.02 13.68
N ARG A 58 5.07 -0.56 13.95
CA ARG A 58 6.27 -0.43 13.13
C ARG A 58 7.10 -1.70 13.09
N TRP A 59 7.89 -1.83 12.03
CA TRP A 59 8.94 -2.84 11.95
C TRP A 59 10.09 -2.50 12.90
N ILE A 60 10.55 -3.49 13.68
CA ILE A 60 11.70 -3.38 14.59
C ILE A 60 12.76 -4.39 14.13
N PRO A 61 13.76 -3.95 13.35
CA PRO A 61 14.90 -4.79 12.99
C PRO A 61 15.67 -5.25 14.21
N PHE A 62 16.21 -6.47 14.17
CA PHE A 62 17.07 -6.97 15.24
C PHE A 62 18.43 -6.25 15.31
N ASP A 63 18.88 -5.63 14.21
CA ASP A 63 20.08 -4.81 14.21
C ASP A 63 19.75 -3.40 14.74
N GLU A 64 20.17 -3.11 15.97
CA GLU A 64 19.97 -1.81 16.63
C GLU A 64 20.61 -0.64 15.86
N ARG A 65 21.60 -0.91 15.01
CA ARG A 65 22.26 0.12 14.19
C ARG A 65 21.45 0.50 12.95
N CYS A 66 20.42 -0.28 12.62
CA CYS A 66 19.60 -0.09 11.43
C CYS A 66 18.10 -0.17 11.76
N GLN A 67 17.59 0.84 12.46
CA GLN A 67 16.19 0.88 12.87
C GLN A 67 15.30 1.53 11.80
N ALA A 68 14.07 1.04 11.69
CA ALA A 68 13.08 1.60 10.79
C ALA A 68 12.68 3.03 11.23
N PRO A 69 12.67 4.01 10.31
CA PRO A 69 12.31 5.39 10.64
C PRO A 69 10.80 5.55 10.80
N ARG A 70 10.38 6.51 11.64
CA ARG A 70 8.97 6.88 11.87
C ARG A 70 8.55 8.04 10.96
N LEU A 71 8.64 7.86 9.65
CA LEU A 71 8.47 8.95 8.68
C LEU A 71 7.05 9.48 8.61
N PHE A 72 6.05 8.62 8.77
CA PHE A 72 4.65 9.04 8.74
C PHE A 72 4.26 9.78 10.03
N GLU A 73 4.76 9.34 11.20
CA GLU A 73 4.64 10.11 12.46
C GLU A 73 5.22 11.52 12.28
N ARG A 74 6.45 11.60 11.76
CA ARG A 74 7.14 12.87 11.52
C ARG A 74 6.39 13.76 10.52
N LEU A 75 5.82 13.18 9.46
CA LEU A 75 5.01 13.92 8.50
C LEU A 75 3.77 14.51 9.17
N LEU A 76 3.04 13.72 9.97
CA LEU A 76 1.86 14.18 10.70
C LEU A 76 2.23 15.32 11.66
N ILE A 77 3.29 15.16 12.45
CA ILE A 77 3.76 16.20 13.38
C ILE A 77 4.12 17.49 12.62
N ALA A 78 4.93 17.39 11.57
CA ALA A 78 5.34 18.55 10.77
C ALA A 78 4.16 19.21 10.02
N ASP A 79 3.09 18.47 9.79
CA ASP A 79 1.90 18.94 9.10
C ASP A 79 0.95 19.73 10.01
N LEU A 80 0.86 19.35 11.29
CA LEU A 80 0.14 20.12 12.33
C LEU A 80 0.82 21.44 12.68
N ASP A 81 2.13 21.51 12.44
CA ASP A 81 2.93 22.59 12.98
C ASP A 81 2.88 23.85 12.09
N GLU A 82 1.89 24.71 12.34
CA GLU A 82 1.90 26.13 11.94
C GLU A 82 2.24 27.07 13.12
N GLU A 83 2.24 26.58 14.38
CA GLU A 83 2.37 27.41 15.59
C GLU A 83 3.53 27.06 16.55
N LEU A 84 4.19 25.90 16.44
CA LEU A 84 5.37 25.55 17.23
C LEU A 84 6.62 25.78 16.37
N ASP A 85 7.38 26.83 16.67
CA ASP A 85 8.66 27.21 16.02
C ASP A 85 9.80 26.15 16.20
N HIS A 86 9.49 24.87 16.44
CA HIS A 86 10.41 23.91 17.05
C HIS A 86 10.43 22.51 16.45
N VAL A 87 9.58 22.16 15.47
CA VAL A 87 9.79 20.97 14.64
C VAL A 87 10.69 21.36 13.47
N ASP A 88 11.75 20.59 13.25
CA ASP A 88 12.65 20.81 12.13
C ASP A 88 11.95 20.40 10.82
N VAL A 89 11.07 21.26 10.31
CA VAL A 89 10.38 21.08 9.02
C VAL A 89 11.40 20.83 7.90
N GLU A 90 12.65 21.26 8.08
CA GLU A 90 13.80 20.96 7.22
C GLU A 90 13.96 19.45 6.96
N ASP A 91 13.74 18.60 7.97
CA ASP A 91 13.89 17.14 7.86
C ASP A 91 12.85 16.47 6.95
N MET A 92 11.74 17.16 6.63
CA MET A 92 10.66 16.66 5.78
C MET A 92 10.57 17.38 4.42
N GLN A 93 11.50 18.30 4.11
CA GLN A 93 11.47 19.06 2.84
C GLN A 93 11.56 18.17 1.60
N TRP A 94 12.19 17.01 1.69
CA TRP A 94 12.30 16.05 0.59
C TRP A 94 10.93 15.55 0.09
N VAL A 95 9.89 15.56 0.93
CA VAL A 95 8.51 15.18 0.58
C VAL A 95 7.85 16.23 -0.32
N ARG A 96 8.35 17.47 -0.35
CA ARG A 96 7.68 18.56 -1.04
C ARG A 96 7.63 18.33 -2.54
N ASN A 97 6.46 18.59 -3.11
CA ASN A 97 6.22 18.58 -4.56
C ASN A 97 6.58 17.24 -5.22
N ARG A 98 6.28 16.15 -4.53
CA ARG A 98 6.54 14.78 -4.99
C ARG A 98 5.26 14.11 -5.48
N THR A 99 5.42 13.27 -6.48
CA THR A 99 4.34 12.41 -6.99
C THR A 99 4.71 10.95 -6.81
N VAL A 100 3.85 10.18 -6.16
CA VAL A 100 3.97 8.73 -5.97
C VAL A 100 2.86 8.04 -6.73
N VAL A 101 3.20 6.99 -7.48
CA VAL A 101 2.25 6.17 -8.21
C VAL A 101 2.15 4.80 -7.58
N LEU A 102 0.94 4.31 -7.39
CA LEU A 102 0.64 2.94 -6.98
C LEU A 102 -0.10 2.26 -8.13
N PHE A 103 0.60 1.38 -8.85
CA PHE A 103 -0.02 0.56 -9.89
C PHE A 103 -0.28 -0.82 -9.31
N GLY A 104 -1.51 -1.01 -8.81
CA GLY A 104 -1.81 -2.08 -7.89
C GLY A 104 -3.29 -2.43 -7.79
N ASP A 105 -3.64 -3.42 -6.99
CA ASP A 105 -5.03 -3.87 -6.86
C ASP A 105 -5.78 -3.15 -5.71
N SER A 106 -6.82 -3.79 -5.17
CA SER A 106 -7.64 -3.25 -4.11
C SER A 106 -6.88 -3.02 -2.80
N VAL A 107 -5.76 -3.70 -2.59
CA VAL A 107 -4.88 -3.56 -1.42
C VAL A 107 -4.14 -2.23 -1.48
N ALA A 108 -3.60 -1.89 -2.67
CA ALA A 108 -2.96 -0.61 -2.93
C ALA A 108 -3.96 0.56 -2.80
N ARG A 109 -5.20 0.33 -3.24
CA ARG A 109 -6.31 1.26 -2.98
C ARG A 109 -6.57 1.42 -1.48
N GLU A 110 -6.64 0.35 -0.70
CA GLU A 110 -6.90 0.52 0.75
C GLU A 110 -5.77 1.27 1.44
N ASN A 111 -4.52 1.03 1.03
CA ASN A 111 -3.34 1.75 1.52
C ASN A 111 -3.39 3.27 1.25
N ILE A 112 -3.80 3.71 0.05
CA ILE A 112 -3.94 5.15 -0.24
C ILE A 112 -5.09 5.78 0.57
N VAL A 113 -6.17 5.04 0.81
CA VAL A 113 -7.29 5.48 1.66
C VAL A 113 -6.79 5.69 3.07
N TYR A 114 -6.05 4.74 3.64
CA TYR A 114 -5.47 4.88 4.97
C TYR A 114 -4.52 6.06 5.09
N PHE A 115 -3.62 6.26 4.14
CA PHE A 115 -2.72 7.40 4.16
C PHE A 115 -3.46 8.74 4.11
N CYS A 116 -4.51 8.84 3.28
CA CYS A 116 -5.23 10.09 3.07
C CYS A 116 -6.27 10.39 4.16
N GLU A 117 -7.01 9.36 4.60
CA GLU A 117 -8.16 9.53 5.48
C GLU A 117 -7.89 9.09 6.92
N ALA A 118 -7.08 8.06 7.14
CA ALA A 118 -6.86 7.53 8.49
C ALA A 118 -5.83 8.34 9.30
N SER A 119 -5.28 9.41 8.73
CA SER A 119 -4.70 10.49 9.53
C SER A 119 -5.74 11.11 10.48
N LYS A 120 -7.05 11.05 10.17
CA LYS A 120 -8.11 11.71 10.95
C LYS A 120 -8.31 11.21 12.38
N SER A 121 -7.87 10.00 12.72
CA SER A 121 -8.04 9.46 14.07
C SER A 121 -6.65 9.35 14.68
N PHE A 122 -6.41 10.07 15.78
CA PHE A 122 -5.26 9.92 16.66
C PHE A 122 -5.73 10.08 18.10
N ARG A 123 -5.35 9.15 18.98
CA ARG A 123 -5.59 9.24 20.42
C ARG A 123 -4.23 9.13 21.11
N ARG A 124 -3.96 10.01 22.08
CA ARG A 124 -2.83 9.88 22.99
C ARG A 124 -3.30 10.04 24.44
N ASN A 125 -3.01 9.04 25.28
CA ASN A 125 -3.23 9.04 26.74
C ASN A 125 -4.66 9.34 27.22
N GLY A 126 -5.69 8.89 26.50
CA GLY A 126 -7.09 9.03 26.94
C GLY A 126 -7.62 10.47 26.94
N PHE A 127 -6.82 11.44 26.49
CA PHE A 127 -7.30 12.79 26.18
C PHE A 127 -7.66 12.86 24.70
N LEU A 128 -8.94 13.11 24.42
CA LEU A 128 -9.41 13.52 23.11
C LEU A 128 -8.81 14.90 22.81
N ILE A 129 -7.69 14.93 22.08
CA ILE A 129 -7.48 16.06 21.18
C ILE A 129 -8.54 15.84 20.10
N ASP A 130 -9.43 16.83 19.93
CA ASP A 130 -10.58 16.74 19.04
C ASP A 130 -10.22 16.02 17.72
N SER A 131 -10.94 14.94 17.42
CA SER A 131 -10.83 14.09 16.22
C SER A 131 -10.86 14.83 14.88
N SER A 132 -11.09 16.15 14.90
CA SER A 132 -11.00 17.06 13.77
C SER A 132 -9.57 17.53 13.46
N ALA A 133 -8.60 17.33 14.36
CA ALA A 133 -7.31 18.04 14.31
C ALA A 133 -6.12 17.25 13.75
N MET A 134 -6.21 15.94 13.46
CA MET A 134 -5.01 15.17 13.05
C MET A 134 -5.04 14.54 11.66
N GLN A 135 -6.00 14.93 10.83
CA GLN A 135 -5.85 14.76 9.40
C GLN A 135 -4.55 15.44 8.92
N LEU A 136 -3.84 14.88 7.94
CA LEU A 136 -2.92 15.70 7.17
C LEU A 136 -3.72 16.91 6.65
N VAL A 137 -3.46 18.09 7.17
CA VAL A 137 -4.17 19.34 7.00
C VAL A 137 -4.33 19.62 5.50
N GLY A 138 -5.59 19.67 5.08
CA GLY A 138 -5.95 19.88 3.67
C GLY A 138 -5.64 18.70 2.76
N SER A 139 -5.48 17.49 3.30
CA SER A 139 -5.46 16.28 2.48
C SER A 139 -6.84 16.00 1.88
N LYS A 140 -6.86 15.60 0.61
CA LYS A 140 -8.09 15.31 -0.14
C LYS A 140 -7.91 14.00 -0.89
N LEU A 141 -8.77 13.03 -0.57
CA LEU A 141 -8.92 11.80 -1.32
C LEU A 141 -10.03 11.99 -2.37
N GLU A 142 -9.73 11.65 -3.61
CA GLU A 142 -10.65 11.73 -4.73
C GLU A 142 -10.70 10.37 -5.43
N ARG A 143 -11.91 9.89 -5.67
CA ARG A 143 -12.12 8.70 -6.50
C ARG A 143 -12.15 9.12 -7.96
N ILE A 144 -11.38 8.41 -8.78
CA ILE A 144 -11.43 8.57 -10.23
C ILE A 144 -12.59 7.72 -10.75
N THR A 145 -13.56 8.36 -11.38
CA THR A 145 -14.60 7.75 -12.21
C THR A 145 -14.41 8.21 -13.64
N TRP A 146 -15.18 7.69 -14.60
CA TRP A 146 -15.16 8.17 -15.99
C TRP A 146 -15.51 9.65 -16.15
N ASP A 147 -16.21 10.24 -15.18
CA ASP A 147 -16.59 11.66 -15.19
C ASP A 147 -15.53 12.54 -14.49
N HIS A 148 -14.48 11.93 -13.94
CA HIS A 148 -13.41 12.67 -13.27
C HIS A 148 -12.58 13.45 -14.31
N PRO A 149 -12.13 14.70 -14.02
CA PRO A 149 -11.36 15.51 -14.96
C PRO A 149 -10.06 14.88 -15.48
N PHE A 150 -9.52 13.92 -14.72
CA PHE A 150 -8.29 13.20 -15.08
C PHE A 150 -8.53 11.84 -15.72
N ALA A 151 -9.79 11.43 -15.87
CA ALA A 151 -10.10 10.20 -16.56
C ALA A 151 -9.71 10.31 -18.04
N PRO A 152 -9.11 9.27 -18.62
CA PRO A 152 -8.71 9.30 -20.01
C PRO A 152 -9.93 9.37 -20.94
N SER A 153 -9.77 10.09 -22.04
CA SER A 153 -10.78 10.27 -23.08
C SER A 153 -10.23 9.79 -24.44
N PRO A 154 -11.02 9.09 -25.27
CA PRO A 154 -12.42 8.72 -25.04
C PRO A 154 -12.56 7.53 -24.07
N ARG A 155 -13.71 7.45 -23.40
CA ARG A 155 -14.11 6.27 -22.61
C ARG A 155 -14.10 5.03 -23.52
N PRO A 156 -13.49 3.90 -23.12
CA PRO A 156 -13.57 2.65 -23.85
C PRO A 156 -15.02 2.21 -24.04
N THR A 157 -15.35 1.72 -25.23
CA THR A 157 -16.72 1.38 -25.64
C THR A 157 -17.24 0.04 -25.11
N HIS A 158 -16.45 -0.69 -24.31
CA HIS A 158 -16.87 -1.97 -23.75
C HIS A 158 -17.79 -1.78 -22.55
N SER A 159 -19.02 -2.31 -22.66
CA SER A 159 -19.96 -2.38 -21.55
C SER A 159 -19.48 -3.42 -20.54
N SER A 160 -19.21 -2.99 -19.31
CA SER A 160 -19.02 -3.90 -18.18
C SER A 160 -20.26 -4.81 -18.05
N PRO A 161 -20.09 -6.09 -17.69
CA PRO A 161 -21.23 -6.93 -17.36
C PRO A 161 -22.04 -6.29 -16.21
N PRO A 162 -23.38 -6.44 -16.20
CA PRO A 162 -24.21 -5.91 -15.14
C PRO A 162 -23.74 -6.43 -13.77
N LEU A 163 -23.81 -5.57 -12.73
CA LEU A 163 -23.42 -5.90 -11.36
C LEU A 163 -24.14 -7.19 -10.92
N ALA A 164 -23.40 -8.30 -10.82
CA ALA A 164 -23.91 -9.50 -10.16
C ALA A 164 -23.75 -9.30 -8.64
N VAL A 165 -24.88 -9.42 -7.93
CA VAL A 165 -25.09 -9.64 -6.48
C VAL A 165 -23.98 -9.17 -5.52
N SER A 166 -24.33 -8.20 -4.66
CA SER A 166 -23.62 -7.73 -3.45
C SER A 166 -22.45 -8.59 -2.96
N GLU A 167 -21.28 -7.98 -3.00
CA GLU A 167 -19.99 -8.48 -2.52
C GLU A 167 -19.98 -8.62 -0.99
N ASN A 168 -20.35 -9.79 -0.49
CA ASN A 168 -20.07 -10.14 0.91
C ASN A 168 -18.73 -10.88 0.95
N LEU A 169 -17.63 -10.14 1.12
CA LEU A 169 -16.29 -10.69 1.41
C LEU A 169 -16.21 -11.41 2.79
N GLY A 170 -17.34 -11.55 3.50
CA GLY A 170 -17.42 -12.18 4.81
C GLY A 170 -16.79 -11.31 5.91
N ALA A 171 -17.47 -11.20 7.04
CA ALA A 171 -16.85 -10.65 8.24
C ALA A 171 -15.84 -11.67 8.79
N ILE A 172 -14.64 -11.22 9.14
CA ILE A 172 -13.68 -12.02 9.91
C ILE A 172 -14.20 -12.11 11.36
N PRO A 173 -14.05 -13.26 12.07
CA PRO A 173 -14.28 -13.31 13.51
C PRO A 173 -13.43 -12.25 14.21
N GLN A 174 -14.08 -11.29 14.88
CA GLN A 174 -13.38 -10.25 15.64
C GLN A 174 -12.53 -10.88 16.74
N ASP A 175 -11.34 -10.32 16.98
CA ASP A 175 -10.47 -10.69 18.10
C ASP A 175 -11.24 -10.43 19.42
N PRO A 176 -11.51 -11.46 20.25
CA PRO A 176 -12.26 -11.28 21.49
C PRO A 176 -11.52 -10.41 22.52
N ASP A 177 -10.21 -10.20 22.36
CA ASP A 177 -9.38 -9.38 23.25
C ASP A 177 -9.16 -7.95 22.71
N ALA A 178 -9.50 -7.67 21.45
CA ALA A 178 -9.45 -6.32 20.90
C ALA A 178 -10.69 -5.55 21.36
N ASP A 179 -10.50 -4.40 22.02
CA ASP A 179 -11.61 -3.49 22.33
C ASP A 179 -12.26 -3.03 21.01
N PRO A 180 -13.48 -3.50 20.69
CA PRO A 180 -14.12 -3.22 19.41
C PRO A 180 -14.36 -1.71 19.22
N ALA A 181 -14.55 -0.98 20.33
CA ALA A 181 -14.77 0.47 20.31
C ALA A 181 -13.51 1.25 19.94
N LEU A 182 -12.32 0.68 20.16
CA LEU A 182 -11.08 1.29 19.70
C LEU A 182 -10.91 1.04 18.20
N VAL A 183 -11.00 -0.20 17.72
CA VAL A 183 -10.72 -0.55 16.31
C VAL A 183 -11.72 0.07 15.32
N GLU A 184 -13.00 0.18 15.68
CA GLU A 184 -14.05 0.74 14.82
C GLU A 184 -13.87 2.26 14.57
N ASP A 185 -13.23 2.99 15.49
CA ASP A 185 -13.00 4.45 15.40
C ASP A 185 -11.88 4.83 14.42
N TRP A 186 -10.99 3.90 14.08
CA TRP A 186 -9.85 4.14 13.18
C TRP A 186 -10.10 3.71 11.73
N GLN A 187 -11.13 2.93 11.47
CA GLN A 187 -11.42 2.47 10.11
C GLN A 187 -12.09 3.61 9.31
N PRO A 188 -11.60 3.93 8.11
CA PRO A 188 -12.27 4.83 7.19
C PRO A 188 -13.70 4.35 6.97
N LYS A 189 -14.67 5.22 7.24
CA LYS A 189 -16.12 4.92 7.11
C LYS A 189 -16.58 4.78 5.65
N SER A 190 -15.68 4.97 4.70
CA SER A 190 -15.98 5.09 3.29
C SER A 190 -16.00 3.71 2.60
N ASN A 191 -17.13 3.33 1.98
CA ASN A 191 -17.30 2.11 1.19
C ASN A 191 -16.62 2.21 -0.20
N ILE A 192 -15.40 2.73 -0.28
CA ILE A 192 -14.71 3.10 -1.52
C ILE A 192 -14.43 1.90 -2.43
N GLY A 193 -14.44 0.68 -1.86
CA GLY A 193 -14.20 -0.56 -2.59
C GLY A 193 -15.38 -1.19 -3.31
N ASN A 194 -16.62 -0.79 -3.02
CA ASN A 194 -17.82 -1.48 -3.51
C ASN A 194 -18.61 -0.57 -4.48
N GLY A 195 -18.97 -1.08 -5.66
CA GLY A 195 -19.88 -0.42 -6.60
C GLY A 195 -19.35 -0.25 -8.03
N GLU A 196 -20.14 0.43 -8.88
CA GLU A 196 -19.78 0.70 -10.27
C GLU A 196 -18.43 1.43 -10.35
N GLN A 197 -17.54 0.99 -11.24
CA GLN A 197 -16.21 1.59 -11.49
C GLN A 197 -15.24 1.50 -10.30
N ALA A 198 -15.36 0.49 -9.42
CA ALA A 198 -14.45 0.28 -8.29
C ALA A 198 -13.00 -0.04 -8.71
N HIS A 199 -12.80 -0.51 -9.95
CA HIS A 199 -11.50 -0.85 -10.54
C HIS A 199 -10.92 0.27 -11.41
N MET A 200 -11.20 1.53 -11.09
CA MET A 200 -10.58 2.69 -11.75
C MET A 200 -9.30 3.13 -11.02
N GLY A 201 -9.42 4.09 -10.08
CA GLY A 201 -8.27 4.61 -9.35
C GLY A 201 -8.66 5.69 -8.34
N HIS A 202 -7.66 6.17 -7.59
CA HIS A 202 -7.81 7.18 -6.55
C HIS A 202 -6.64 8.16 -6.59
N ILE A 203 -6.88 9.38 -6.12
CA ILE A 203 -5.82 10.37 -5.91
C ILE A 203 -5.92 10.87 -4.48
N CYS A 204 -4.81 10.82 -3.76
CA CYS A 204 -4.66 11.53 -2.51
C CYS A 204 -3.73 12.72 -2.73
N ARG A 205 -4.22 13.92 -2.42
CA ARG A 205 -3.40 15.13 -2.44
C ARG A 205 -3.22 15.64 -1.03
N VAL A 206 -1.97 15.82 -0.60
CA VAL A 206 -1.62 16.47 0.67
C VAL A 206 -1.17 17.90 0.37
N LYS A 207 -2.09 18.86 0.50
CA LYS A 207 -1.90 20.22 -0.04
C LYS A 207 -0.70 20.96 0.56
N LYS A 208 -0.48 20.88 1.88
CA LYS A 208 0.64 21.56 2.57
C LYS A 208 2.00 21.20 1.97
N TRP A 209 2.17 19.93 1.63
CA TRP A 209 3.43 19.39 1.09
C TRP A 209 3.47 19.37 -0.44
N GLY A 210 2.35 19.58 -1.12
CA GLY A 210 2.26 19.28 -2.56
C GLY A 210 2.48 17.79 -2.87
N LEU A 211 2.41 16.90 -1.88
CA LEU A 211 2.55 15.46 -2.12
C LEU A 211 1.28 14.95 -2.81
N VAL A 212 1.45 14.24 -3.92
CA VAL A 212 0.36 13.62 -4.69
C VAL A 212 0.61 12.12 -4.79
N LEU A 213 -0.36 11.33 -4.34
CA LEU A 213 -0.38 9.89 -4.57
C LEU A 213 -1.46 9.58 -5.60
N VAL A 214 -1.11 8.81 -6.63
CA VAL A 214 -2.03 8.34 -7.67
C VAL A 214 -2.07 6.83 -7.60
N GLN A 215 -3.23 6.25 -7.29
CA GLN A 215 -3.47 4.82 -7.36
C GLN A 215 -4.29 4.50 -8.61
N GLN A 216 -3.87 3.49 -9.36
CA GLN A 216 -4.66 2.91 -10.44
C GLN A 216 -4.78 1.41 -10.20
N PHE A 217 -5.99 0.87 -10.42
CA PHE A 217 -6.31 -0.54 -10.19
C PHE A 217 -5.77 -1.46 -11.29
N GLN A 218 -5.14 -2.60 -11.00
CA GLN A 218 -4.76 -3.61 -12.02
C GLN A 218 -5.17 -5.04 -11.63
N TYR A 219 -5.22 -5.94 -12.63
CA TYR A 219 -5.77 -7.31 -12.50
C TYR A 219 -4.71 -8.42 -12.54
N GLY A 220 -3.54 -8.16 -11.97
CA GLY A 220 -2.36 -9.02 -12.09
C GLY A 220 -1.56 -8.75 -13.37
N MET A 221 -0.74 -9.73 -13.74
CA MET A 221 0.01 -9.78 -15.00
C MET A 221 -0.88 -10.20 -16.18
N ASP A 222 -2.16 -9.83 -16.18
CA ASP A 222 -3.10 -10.21 -17.23
C ASP A 222 -2.63 -9.72 -18.60
N GLN A 223 -2.91 -10.52 -19.62
CA GLN A 223 -2.57 -10.25 -21.02
C GLN A 223 -3.76 -10.50 -21.97
N GLU A 224 -4.86 -11.03 -21.45
CA GLU A 224 -5.93 -11.62 -22.26
C GLU A 224 -7.32 -11.07 -21.89
N ASP A 225 -7.37 -10.00 -21.09
CA ASP A 225 -8.60 -9.49 -20.48
C ASP A 225 -9.39 -10.60 -19.78
N TYR A 226 -8.67 -11.52 -19.11
CA TYR A 226 -9.25 -12.71 -18.49
C TYR A 226 -10.38 -12.32 -17.54
N TRP A 227 -10.22 -11.20 -16.83
CA TRP A 227 -11.15 -10.72 -15.81
C TRP A 227 -12.32 -9.89 -16.34
N SER A 228 -12.50 -9.79 -17.66
CA SER A 228 -13.59 -9.03 -18.29
C SER A 228 -15.01 -9.44 -17.86
N PHE A 229 -15.17 -10.66 -17.34
CA PHE A 229 -16.44 -11.15 -16.81
C PHE A 229 -16.77 -10.65 -15.39
N LYS A 230 -15.84 -9.98 -14.70
CA LYS A 230 -16.04 -9.52 -13.32
C LYS A 230 -16.91 -8.27 -13.26
N ALA A 231 -17.80 -8.23 -12.26
CA ALA A 231 -18.50 -7.01 -11.89
C ALA A 231 -17.50 -5.90 -11.55
N GLY A 232 -17.79 -4.67 -11.96
CA GLY A 232 -16.89 -3.53 -11.76
C GLY A 232 -15.66 -3.52 -12.66
N TYR A 233 -15.48 -4.50 -13.56
CA TYR A 233 -14.39 -4.51 -14.53
C TYR A 233 -14.39 -3.23 -15.38
N ILE A 234 -13.26 -2.53 -15.34
CA ILE A 234 -12.91 -1.41 -16.20
C ILE A 234 -11.91 -1.92 -17.25
N PRO A 235 -12.20 -1.84 -18.55
CA PRO A 235 -11.24 -2.13 -19.63
C PRO A 235 -10.21 -1.01 -19.80
N PRO A 236 -9.03 -1.29 -20.40
CA PRO A 236 -8.54 -2.63 -20.78
C PRO A 236 -8.13 -3.46 -19.55
N GLY A 237 -7.90 -4.76 -19.71
CA GLY A 237 -7.55 -5.68 -18.62
C GLY A 237 -6.06 -5.96 -18.57
N SER A 238 -5.40 -6.04 -19.74
CA SER A 238 -3.96 -6.29 -19.84
C SER A 238 -3.12 -5.27 -19.04
N PHE A 239 -2.00 -5.71 -18.47
CA PHE A 239 -1.14 -4.85 -17.66
C PHE A 239 -0.63 -3.64 -18.47
N GLU A 240 -0.09 -3.88 -19.66
CA GLU A 240 0.48 -2.86 -20.53
C GLU A 240 -0.60 -1.88 -21.02
N ASP A 241 -1.74 -2.36 -21.51
CA ASP A 241 -2.77 -1.46 -22.00
C ASP A 241 -3.37 -0.63 -20.84
N ARG A 242 -3.50 -1.17 -19.63
CA ARG A 242 -3.92 -0.39 -18.46
C ARG A 242 -2.89 0.67 -18.08
N LEU A 243 -1.62 0.32 -18.14
CA LEU A 243 -0.51 1.23 -17.89
C LEU A 243 -0.57 2.43 -18.86
N HIS A 244 -0.73 2.16 -20.16
CA HIS A 244 -0.73 3.19 -21.20
C HIS A 244 -2.06 3.95 -21.33
N ALA A 245 -3.20 3.25 -21.25
CA ALA A 245 -4.51 3.84 -21.51
C ALA A 245 -5.16 4.46 -20.28
N LEU A 246 -4.81 4.01 -19.07
CA LEU A 246 -5.42 4.48 -17.82
C LEU A 246 -4.40 5.18 -16.93
N LEU A 247 -3.37 4.48 -16.48
CA LEU A 247 -2.46 5.04 -15.47
C LEU A 247 -1.70 6.25 -16.00
N HIS A 248 -1.06 6.14 -17.15
CA HIS A 248 -0.22 7.22 -17.68
C HIS A 248 -0.98 8.53 -17.92
N PRO A 249 -2.16 8.54 -18.59
CA PRO A 249 -2.96 9.75 -18.74
C PRO A 249 -3.38 10.38 -17.41
N ILE A 250 -3.79 9.57 -16.43
CA ILE A 250 -4.18 10.05 -15.10
C ILE A 250 -2.99 10.72 -14.41
N VAL A 251 -1.81 10.09 -14.46
CA VAL A 251 -0.59 10.63 -13.85
C VAL A 251 -0.17 11.95 -14.51
N GLN A 252 -0.21 12.04 -15.84
CA GLN A 252 0.10 13.28 -16.55
C GLN A 252 -0.87 14.39 -16.18
N ALA A 253 -2.18 14.13 -16.18
CA ALA A 253 -3.19 15.11 -15.79
C ALA A 253 -3.00 15.58 -14.32
N ALA A 254 -2.67 14.68 -13.41
CA ALA A 254 -2.39 15.02 -12.01
C ALA A 254 -1.11 15.85 -11.86
N ILE A 255 -0.05 15.52 -12.60
CA ILE A 255 1.20 16.29 -12.63
C ILE A 255 0.95 17.68 -13.21
N GLU A 256 0.26 17.80 -14.34
CA GLU A 256 -0.07 19.10 -14.94
C GLU A 256 -0.89 19.97 -13.97
N ALA A 257 -1.87 19.37 -13.28
CA ALA A 257 -2.75 20.10 -12.38
C ALA A 257 -2.08 20.53 -11.07
N TYR A 258 -1.18 19.71 -10.52
CA TYR A 258 -0.69 19.88 -9.15
C TYR A 258 0.82 20.04 -9.03
N GLN A 259 1.58 19.59 -10.03
CA GLN A 259 3.04 19.56 -10.05
C GLN A 259 3.62 20.00 -11.41
N PRO A 260 3.29 21.21 -11.93
CA PRO A 260 3.59 21.60 -13.31
C PRO A 260 5.10 21.73 -13.62
N THR A 261 5.97 21.73 -12.61
CA THR A 261 7.43 21.71 -12.77
C THR A 261 8.01 20.32 -12.94
N ARG A 262 7.17 19.28 -12.86
CA ARG A 262 7.54 17.87 -12.95
C ARG A 262 6.99 17.29 -14.25
N THR A 263 7.64 16.24 -14.74
CA THR A 263 7.25 15.55 -15.99
C THR A 263 6.99 14.05 -15.78
N ALA A 264 7.38 13.54 -14.61
CA ALA A 264 7.28 12.14 -14.22
C ALA A 264 7.09 12.04 -12.70
N PRO A 265 6.52 10.93 -12.20
CA PRO A 265 6.49 10.66 -10.77
C PRO A 265 7.91 10.47 -10.18
N ASP A 266 8.06 10.63 -8.88
CA ASP A 266 9.31 10.36 -8.16
C ASP A 266 9.47 8.85 -7.89
N LEU A 267 8.36 8.19 -7.58
CA LEU A 267 8.31 6.77 -7.22
C LEU A 267 7.10 6.11 -7.89
N VAL A 268 7.33 4.95 -8.50
CA VAL A 268 6.29 4.04 -8.99
C VAL A 268 6.37 2.74 -8.20
N MET A 269 5.34 2.46 -7.41
CA MET A 269 5.16 1.22 -6.67
C MET A 269 4.27 0.29 -7.50
N VAL A 270 4.78 -0.88 -7.85
CA VAL A 270 4.08 -1.90 -8.65
C VAL A 270 3.89 -3.14 -7.80
N ASN A 271 2.70 -3.74 -7.85
CA ASN A 271 2.46 -5.05 -7.24
C ASN A 271 1.59 -5.89 -8.16
N SER A 272 1.85 -7.19 -8.26
CA SER A 272 0.89 -8.20 -8.71
C SER A 272 1.17 -9.52 -7.99
N ALA A 273 0.14 -10.31 -7.72
CA ALA A 273 0.22 -11.72 -7.31
C ALA A 273 -1.19 -12.28 -7.10
N PHE A 274 -2.04 -11.53 -6.41
CA PHE A 274 -3.30 -12.08 -5.91
C PHE A 274 -4.29 -12.39 -7.04
N TRP A 275 -4.46 -11.48 -7.99
CA TRP A 275 -5.23 -11.74 -9.20
C TRP A 275 -4.62 -12.86 -10.07
N ASP A 276 -3.29 -12.98 -10.12
CA ASP A 276 -2.61 -14.07 -10.85
C ASP A 276 -2.90 -15.44 -10.22
N THR A 277 -2.72 -15.54 -8.90
CA THR A 277 -3.04 -16.77 -8.15
C THR A 277 -4.51 -17.12 -8.24
N ALA A 278 -5.41 -16.14 -8.19
CA ALA A 278 -6.84 -16.36 -8.34
C ALA A 278 -7.21 -16.89 -9.74
N ARG A 279 -6.58 -16.39 -10.81
CA ARG A 279 -6.75 -16.92 -12.16
C ARG A 279 -6.37 -18.38 -12.21
N TRP A 280 -5.21 -18.73 -11.66
CA TRP A 280 -4.73 -20.11 -11.64
C TRP A 280 -5.56 -21.04 -10.77
N VAL A 281 -6.08 -20.57 -9.64
CA VAL A 281 -7.05 -21.34 -8.84
C VAL A 281 -8.29 -21.65 -9.68
N ARG A 282 -8.84 -20.67 -10.41
CA ARG A 282 -10.00 -20.91 -11.30
C ARG A 282 -9.69 -21.91 -12.42
N GLU A 283 -8.51 -21.79 -13.03
CA GLU A 283 -8.06 -22.75 -14.05
C GLU A 283 -7.92 -24.16 -13.47
N ASP A 284 -7.28 -24.29 -12.30
CA ASP A 284 -7.06 -25.57 -11.64
C ASP A 284 -8.38 -26.22 -11.25
N MET A 285 -9.35 -25.46 -10.72
CA MET A 285 -10.70 -25.96 -10.46
C MET A 285 -11.39 -26.45 -11.73
N ARG A 286 -11.28 -25.71 -12.84
CA ARG A 286 -11.90 -26.10 -14.12
C ARG A 286 -11.32 -27.41 -14.66
N PHE A 287 -10.04 -27.66 -14.42
CA PHE A 287 -9.32 -28.84 -14.89
C PHE A 287 -9.16 -29.92 -13.81
N GLU A 288 -9.89 -29.82 -12.69
CA GLU A 288 -9.86 -30.77 -11.57
C GLU A 288 -8.45 -31.07 -11.06
N ARG A 289 -7.59 -30.03 -11.02
CA ARG A 289 -6.22 -30.14 -10.51
C ARG A 289 -6.19 -29.93 -9.00
N ASP A 290 -5.14 -30.44 -8.39
CA ASP A 290 -4.90 -30.27 -6.96
C ASP A 290 -4.75 -28.78 -6.61
N LEU A 291 -5.66 -28.28 -5.78
CA LEU A 291 -5.65 -26.90 -5.30
C LEU A 291 -4.65 -26.72 -4.15
N ASP A 292 -4.22 -27.83 -3.52
CA ASP A 292 -3.20 -27.93 -2.47
C ASP A 292 -1.77 -27.97 -3.00
N ALA A 293 -1.62 -28.18 -4.31
CA ALA A 293 -0.34 -28.06 -4.97
C ALA A 293 0.12 -26.60 -5.09
N GLY A 294 1.44 -26.43 -4.97
CA GLY A 294 2.16 -25.23 -5.38
C GLY A 294 2.06 -24.98 -6.88
N LEU A 295 2.60 -23.86 -7.32
CA LEU A 295 2.62 -23.43 -8.71
C LEU A 295 3.55 -24.32 -9.54
N SER A 296 3.10 -24.64 -10.75
CA SER A 296 3.96 -25.34 -11.70
C SER A 296 5.16 -24.48 -12.10
N ARG A 297 6.25 -25.13 -12.50
CA ARG A 297 7.44 -24.45 -13.02
C ARG A 297 7.11 -23.52 -14.18
N ASP A 298 6.17 -23.89 -15.04
CA ASP A 298 5.75 -23.06 -16.18
C ASP A 298 5.04 -21.79 -15.73
N ARG A 299 4.16 -21.85 -14.71
CA ARG A 299 3.51 -20.66 -14.14
C ARG A 299 4.52 -19.73 -13.47
N LEU A 300 5.49 -20.29 -12.74
CA LEU A 300 6.56 -19.51 -12.12
C LEU A 300 7.47 -18.86 -13.16
N ASN A 301 7.85 -19.58 -14.22
CA ASN A 301 8.67 -19.03 -15.31
C ASN A 301 7.92 -17.96 -16.09
N TRP A 302 6.64 -18.19 -16.40
CA TRP A 302 5.78 -17.20 -17.04
C TRP A 302 5.70 -15.94 -16.19
N TYR A 303 5.42 -16.08 -14.89
CA TYR A 303 5.29 -14.94 -13.99
C TYR A 303 6.59 -14.15 -13.88
N ARG A 304 7.75 -14.81 -13.74
CA ARG A 304 9.06 -14.14 -13.75
C ARG A 304 9.28 -13.32 -15.02
N ALA A 305 9.02 -13.91 -16.19
CA ALA A 305 9.14 -13.22 -17.47
C ALA A 305 8.18 -12.01 -17.57
N ARG A 306 6.96 -12.16 -17.06
CA ARG A 306 5.96 -11.09 -17.03
C ARG A 306 6.35 -9.94 -16.11
N VAL A 307 6.88 -10.23 -14.93
CA VAL A 307 7.40 -9.20 -14.02
C VAL A 307 8.50 -8.39 -14.69
N CYS A 308 9.45 -9.04 -15.39
CA CYS A 308 10.48 -8.32 -16.16
C CYS A 308 9.87 -7.39 -17.20
N GLN A 309 8.93 -7.90 -18.01
CA GLN A 309 8.26 -7.13 -19.06
C GLN A 309 7.48 -5.94 -18.49
N ALA A 310 6.68 -6.18 -17.45
CA ALA A 310 5.89 -5.17 -16.77
C ALA A 310 6.75 -4.01 -16.23
N VAL A 311 7.85 -4.33 -15.54
CA VAL A 311 8.78 -3.33 -15.02
C VAL A 311 9.46 -2.57 -16.15
N HIS A 312 9.87 -3.26 -17.21
CA HIS A 312 10.49 -2.63 -18.37
C HIS A 312 9.54 -1.63 -19.04
N GLU A 313 8.25 -1.95 -19.19
CA GLU A 313 7.24 -1.02 -19.71
C GLU A 313 7.01 0.18 -18.77
N VAL A 314 7.00 -0.03 -17.45
CA VAL A 314 6.95 1.09 -16.48
C VAL A 314 8.16 2.01 -16.63
N LYS A 315 9.37 1.46 -16.75
CA LYS A 315 10.60 2.24 -16.94
C LYS A 315 10.67 2.94 -18.29
N LYS A 316 10.11 2.37 -19.35
CA LYS A 316 9.97 3.08 -20.64
C LYS A 316 9.14 4.35 -20.53
N LEU A 317 8.01 4.27 -19.80
CA LEU A 317 7.15 5.43 -19.60
C LEU A 317 7.74 6.44 -18.61
N TYR A 318 8.45 5.95 -17.60
CA TYR A 318 8.95 6.74 -16.49
C TYR A 318 10.46 6.51 -16.25
N PRO A 319 11.33 6.88 -17.21
CA PRO A 319 12.74 6.50 -17.20
C PRO A 319 13.54 7.14 -16.06
N THR A 320 13.04 8.23 -15.48
CA THR A 320 13.69 8.95 -14.38
C THR A 320 13.16 8.56 -13.01
N SER A 321 12.01 7.88 -12.95
CA SER A 321 11.34 7.51 -11.71
C SER A 321 12.01 6.30 -11.06
N ALA A 322 12.03 6.28 -9.72
CA ALA A 322 12.37 5.05 -9.01
C ALA A 322 11.21 4.05 -9.14
N VAL A 323 11.53 2.76 -9.26
CA VAL A 323 10.54 1.69 -9.28
C VAL A 323 10.73 0.80 -8.06
N SER A 324 9.64 0.52 -7.36
CA SER A 324 9.59 -0.37 -6.20
C SER A 324 8.56 -1.47 -6.46
N TRP A 325 8.98 -2.72 -6.31
CA TRP A 325 8.10 -3.88 -6.38
C TRP A 325 7.59 -4.24 -4.99
N VAL A 326 6.29 -4.12 -4.75
CA VAL A 326 5.68 -4.38 -3.45
C VAL A 326 5.28 -5.86 -3.34
N THR A 327 5.81 -6.52 -2.31
CA THR A 327 5.39 -7.88 -1.92
C THR A 327 3.93 -7.89 -1.48
N HIS A 328 3.24 -9.03 -1.64
CA HIS A 328 1.82 -9.12 -1.28
C HIS A 328 1.63 -9.58 0.16
N HIS A 329 0.63 -8.99 0.83
CA HIS A 329 0.17 -9.53 2.08
C HIS A 329 -0.72 -10.75 1.82
N TYR A 330 -1.06 -11.45 2.90
CA TYR A 330 -1.68 -12.76 2.82
C TYR A 330 -3.16 -12.62 3.21
N PRO A 331 -4.10 -12.82 2.28
CA PRO A 331 -5.53 -12.74 2.57
C PRO A 331 -5.94 -13.83 3.56
N THR A 332 -7.04 -13.59 4.26
CA THR A 332 -7.48 -14.41 5.38
C THR A 332 -8.88 -14.93 5.18
N GLY A 333 -9.14 -16.12 5.69
CA GLY A 333 -10.46 -16.74 5.56
C GLY A 333 -10.87 -16.99 4.11
N ASN A 334 -12.17 -17.23 3.92
CA ASN A 334 -12.68 -17.79 2.67
C ASN A 334 -13.35 -16.77 1.74
N GLY A 335 -13.44 -15.51 2.17
CA GLY A 335 -14.14 -14.45 1.46
C GLY A 335 -13.59 -14.12 0.06
N PRO A 336 -12.27 -14.01 -0.12
CA PRO A 336 -11.71 -13.62 -1.41
C PRO A 336 -11.78 -14.80 -2.37
N SER A 337 -11.50 -16.03 -1.92
CA SER A 337 -11.61 -17.23 -2.75
C SER A 337 -13.01 -17.38 -3.33
N ASP A 338 -14.06 -17.23 -2.51
CA ASP A 338 -15.44 -17.34 -2.98
C ASP A 338 -15.77 -16.27 -4.03
N TRP A 339 -15.30 -15.03 -3.82
CA TRP A 339 -15.45 -13.97 -4.80
C TRP A 339 -14.75 -14.32 -6.12
N PHE A 340 -13.50 -14.78 -6.08
CA PHE A 340 -12.76 -15.18 -7.29
C PHE A 340 -13.32 -16.42 -7.97
N THR A 341 -13.80 -17.41 -7.23
CA THR A 341 -14.20 -18.72 -7.77
C THR A 341 -15.70 -18.87 -8.01
N ALA A 342 -16.49 -17.83 -7.74
CA ALA A 342 -17.92 -17.82 -8.02
C ALA A 342 -18.23 -18.31 -9.45
N GLY A 343 -19.26 -19.17 -9.55
CA GLY A 343 -19.76 -19.72 -10.83
C GLY A 343 -19.01 -20.94 -11.37
N ILE A 344 -17.98 -21.47 -10.70
CA ILE A 344 -17.34 -22.74 -11.09
C ILE A 344 -18.00 -23.90 -10.32
N PRO A 345 -18.58 -24.92 -10.99
CA PRO A 345 -19.14 -26.08 -10.31
C PRO A 345 -18.07 -26.80 -9.46
N GLN A 346 -18.35 -26.99 -8.17
CA GLN A 346 -17.49 -27.75 -7.25
C GLN A 346 -17.72 -29.25 -7.48
N VAL A 347 -17.18 -29.81 -8.56
CA VAL A 347 -17.32 -31.25 -8.86
C VAL A 347 -16.12 -31.99 -8.26
N GLY A 348 -16.39 -33.03 -7.45
CA GLY A 348 -15.36 -33.97 -7.00
C GLY A 348 -14.57 -33.62 -5.73
N HIS A 349 -14.54 -32.35 -5.29
CA HIS A 349 -13.87 -31.99 -4.03
C HIS A 349 -14.75 -32.35 -2.82
N LYS A 350 -14.48 -33.50 -2.20
CA LYS A 350 -15.20 -34.05 -1.03
C LYS A 350 -14.92 -33.34 0.30
N SER A 351 -14.18 -32.24 0.30
CA SER A 351 -13.84 -31.50 1.51
C SER A 351 -14.38 -30.08 1.40
N SER A 352 -15.14 -29.67 2.41
CA SER A 352 -15.48 -28.27 2.67
C SER A 352 -14.25 -27.42 3.05
N ALA A 353 -13.06 -28.02 3.13
CA ALA A 353 -11.80 -27.31 3.31
C ALA A 353 -11.33 -26.77 1.94
N ARG A 354 -11.38 -25.45 1.86
CA ARG A 354 -11.06 -24.61 0.71
C ARG A 354 -9.55 -24.45 0.59
N PRO A 355 -8.99 -23.99 -0.55
CA PRO A 355 -7.55 -24.06 -0.81
C PRO A 355 -6.77 -23.28 0.25
N GLY A 356 -6.10 -23.98 1.17
CA GLY A 356 -5.24 -23.38 2.19
C GLY A 356 -3.94 -22.79 1.65
N ASN A 357 -3.82 -22.70 0.32
CA ASN A 357 -2.55 -22.62 -0.40
C ASN A 357 -2.38 -21.27 -1.09
N THR A 358 -3.26 -20.30 -0.83
CA THR A 358 -2.99 -18.91 -1.19
C THR A 358 -1.67 -18.46 -0.57
N VAL A 359 -1.38 -18.85 0.68
CA VAL A 359 -0.07 -18.56 1.30
C VAL A 359 1.08 -19.27 0.57
N LEU A 360 0.94 -20.56 0.26
CA LEU A 360 1.96 -21.30 -0.49
C LEU A 360 2.24 -20.63 -1.85
N ARG A 361 1.21 -20.44 -2.67
CA ARG A 361 1.34 -19.88 -4.02
C ARG A 361 1.86 -18.43 -3.99
N LEU A 362 1.38 -17.59 -3.08
CA LEU A 362 1.90 -16.23 -2.89
C LEU A 362 3.37 -16.26 -2.46
N SER A 363 3.75 -17.16 -1.55
CA SER A 363 5.15 -17.29 -1.13
C SER A 363 6.07 -17.75 -2.26
N GLU A 364 5.59 -18.59 -3.18
CA GLU A 364 6.32 -19.01 -4.37
C GLU A 364 6.47 -17.87 -5.39
N LEU A 365 5.45 -17.00 -5.54
CA LEU A 365 5.55 -15.77 -6.34
C LEU A 365 6.52 -14.76 -5.73
N ASP A 366 6.45 -14.57 -4.40
CA ASP A 366 7.41 -13.73 -3.66
C ASP A 366 8.85 -14.27 -3.79
N ALA A 367 9.03 -15.60 -3.79
CA ALA A 367 10.33 -16.20 -4.08
C ALA A 367 10.75 -15.98 -5.54
N ALA A 368 9.82 -16.08 -6.48
CA ALA A 368 10.07 -15.86 -7.90
C ALA A 368 10.55 -14.44 -8.20
N ILE A 369 9.93 -13.39 -7.64
CA ILE A 369 10.37 -12.00 -7.85
C ILE A 369 11.78 -11.74 -7.31
N ARG A 370 12.20 -12.44 -6.25
CA ARG A 370 13.55 -12.31 -5.67
C ARG A 370 14.61 -12.87 -6.61
N THR A 371 14.24 -13.81 -7.47
CA THR A 371 15.13 -14.27 -8.54
C THR A 371 15.16 -13.32 -9.75
N VAL A 372 14.25 -12.34 -9.81
CA VAL A 372 14.21 -11.31 -10.87
C VAL A 372 14.99 -10.07 -10.45
N PHE A 373 14.81 -9.61 -9.20
CA PHE A 373 15.44 -8.38 -8.69
C PHE A 373 16.63 -8.64 -7.74
N GLY A 374 16.92 -9.90 -7.40
CA GLY A 374 17.96 -10.23 -6.44
C GLY A 374 19.38 -10.22 -7.04
N PRO A 375 20.42 -10.22 -6.19
CA PRO A 375 21.83 -10.22 -6.64
C PRO A 375 22.23 -11.42 -7.51
N SER A 376 21.45 -12.50 -7.46
CA SER A 376 21.65 -13.73 -8.25
C SER A 376 20.66 -13.84 -9.41
N ALA A 377 20.10 -12.73 -9.87
CA ALA A 377 19.19 -12.72 -11.00
C ALA A 377 19.91 -13.25 -12.25
N HIS A 378 19.63 -14.50 -12.60
CA HIS A 378 20.05 -15.09 -13.86
C HIS A 378 19.13 -14.59 -14.95
N HIS A 379 19.48 -13.43 -15.52
CA HIS A 379 18.84 -12.93 -16.73
C HIS A 379 19.25 -13.83 -17.89
N SER A 380 18.35 -14.73 -18.29
CA SER A 380 18.52 -15.51 -19.52
C SER A 380 18.56 -14.55 -20.70
N GLU A 381 19.72 -14.48 -21.35
CA GLU A 381 20.08 -13.79 -22.59
C GLU A 381 18.95 -12.95 -23.26
N GLY A 382 18.90 -11.68 -22.88
CA GLY A 382 18.16 -10.59 -23.52
C GLY A 382 18.98 -9.30 -23.33
N SER A 383 18.89 -8.35 -24.27
CA SER A 383 19.82 -7.21 -24.43
C SER A 383 20.25 -6.54 -23.12
N GLU A 384 21.53 -6.15 -22.99
CA GLU A 384 22.11 -5.51 -21.78
C GLU A 384 21.23 -4.39 -21.17
N SER A 385 20.49 -3.63 -21.99
CA SER A 385 19.54 -2.61 -21.53
C SER A 385 18.41 -3.13 -20.65
N SER A 386 17.98 -4.39 -20.85
CA SER A 386 16.95 -5.06 -20.05
C SER A 386 17.47 -5.47 -18.67
N ILE A 387 18.79 -5.58 -18.48
CA ILE A 387 19.39 -6.01 -17.22
C ILE A 387 19.57 -4.81 -16.30
N SER A 388 20.10 -3.68 -16.82
CA SER A 388 20.19 -2.42 -16.06
C SER A 388 18.82 -1.93 -15.59
N ASP A 389 17.77 -2.18 -16.38
CA ASP A 389 16.39 -1.85 -16.01
C ASP A 389 15.89 -2.62 -14.78
N LEU A 390 16.48 -3.76 -14.42
CA LEU A 390 16.02 -4.58 -13.29
C LEU A 390 16.87 -4.38 -12.04
N GLU A 391 18.15 -4.03 -12.17
CA GLU A 391 19.09 -3.83 -11.06
C GLU A 391 18.66 -2.70 -10.10
N ASP A 392 18.05 -1.64 -10.62
CA ASP A 392 17.60 -0.49 -9.81
C ASP A 392 16.21 -0.68 -9.18
N VAL A 393 15.55 -1.83 -9.40
CA VAL A 393 14.23 -2.10 -8.82
C VAL A 393 14.38 -2.61 -7.40
N ARG A 394 13.75 -1.91 -6.46
CA ARG A 394 13.78 -2.32 -5.06
C ARG A 394 12.58 -3.20 -4.73
N ILE A 395 12.77 -4.16 -3.83
CA ILE A 395 11.66 -4.92 -3.26
C ILE A 395 11.19 -4.20 -2.00
N ASN A 396 9.94 -3.78 -1.99
CA ASN A 396 9.27 -3.29 -0.80
C ASN A 396 8.63 -4.49 -0.07
N GLU A 397 9.13 -4.73 1.15
CA GLU A 397 8.83 -5.92 1.94
C GLU A 397 7.50 -5.86 2.72
N TRP A 398 6.62 -4.89 2.41
CA TRP A 398 5.39 -4.66 3.19
C TRP A 398 4.54 -5.92 3.32
N GLY A 399 4.25 -6.59 2.22
CA GLY A 399 3.45 -7.81 2.21
C GLY A 399 4.09 -8.95 3.01
N ARG A 400 5.42 -9.13 2.88
CA ARG A 400 6.17 -10.11 3.67
C ARG A 400 6.13 -9.79 5.17
N ILE A 401 6.27 -8.53 5.56
CA ILE A 401 6.21 -8.12 6.97
C ILE A 401 4.81 -8.34 7.54
N MET A 402 3.77 -8.25 6.71
CA MET A 402 2.38 -8.53 7.08
C MET A 402 2.05 -10.03 7.18
N LEU A 403 2.95 -10.94 6.81
CA LEU A 403 2.75 -12.37 7.03
C LEU A 403 2.62 -12.68 8.54
N GLY A 404 1.62 -13.48 8.92
CA GLY A 404 1.34 -13.76 10.33
C GLY A 404 0.46 -12.71 11.02
N GLN A 405 0.01 -11.67 10.29
CA GLN A 405 -0.87 -10.61 10.80
C GLN A 405 -2.31 -10.79 10.36
N GLU A 406 -2.74 -12.03 10.13
CA GLU A 406 -4.04 -12.37 9.56
C GLU A 406 -5.21 -11.90 10.44
N LYS A 407 -5.00 -11.80 11.75
CA LYS A 407 -6.01 -11.26 12.68
C LYS A 407 -6.21 -9.74 12.56
N HIS A 408 -5.30 -9.03 11.90
CA HIS A 408 -5.33 -7.58 11.72
C HIS A 408 -5.80 -7.19 10.32
N MET A 409 -6.87 -7.84 9.88
CA MET A 409 -7.48 -7.65 8.58
C MET A 409 -8.85 -7.01 8.74
N LYS A 410 -9.17 -6.04 7.90
CA LYS A 410 -10.48 -5.37 7.87
C LYS A 410 -11.55 -6.30 7.32
N ASP A 411 -11.19 -7.03 6.28
CA ASP A 411 -12.00 -8.07 5.68
C ASP A 411 -11.08 -9.18 5.19
N ALA A 412 -11.67 -10.21 4.60
CA ALA A 412 -10.95 -11.40 4.18
C ALA A 412 -9.82 -11.14 3.14
N LEU A 413 -9.82 -9.97 2.50
CA LEU A 413 -8.79 -9.54 1.55
C LEU A 413 -7.94 -8.37 2.05
N HIS A 414 -8.52 -7.38 2.70
CA HIS A 414 -7.84 -6.12 2.99
C HIS A 414 -7.29 -6.08 4.42
N GLN A 415 -6.06 -5.61 4.56
CA GLN A 415 -5.45 -5.23 5.83
C GLN A 415 -6.30 -4.19 6.56
N ALA A 416 -6.23 -4.17 7.89
CA ALA A 416 -6.68 -3.04 8.68
C ALA A 416 -5.66 -1.88 8.63
N LEU A 417 -6.09 -0.70 9.09
CA LEU A 417 -5.17 0.43 9.30
C LEU A 417 -4.01 0.02 10.22
N ILE A 418 -4.33 -0.70 11.30
CA ILE A 418 -3.39 -1.14 12.32
C ILE A 418 -3.18 -2.65 12.19
N PRO A 419 -1.94 -3.13 11.98
CA PRO A 419 -0.73 -2.35 11.70
C PRO A 419 -0.59 -1.97 10.21
N GLY A 420 -1.39 -2.58 9.32
CA GLY A 420 -1.10 -2.67 7.89
C GLY A 420 -0.98 -1.34 7.16
N GLY A 421 -2.03 -0.51 7.22
CA GLY A 421 -2.03 0.82 6.59
C GLY A 421 -0.98 1.77 7.17
N ARG A 422 -0.77 1.72 8.49
CA ARG A 422 0.25 2.54 9.17
C ARG A 422 1.66 2.16 8.74
N LEU A 423 1.98 0.87 8.79
CA LEU A 423 3.28 0.35 8.36
C LEU A 423 3.53 0.68 6.88
N TRP A 424 2.52 0.51 6.03
CA TRP A 424 2.64 0.84 4.61
C TRP A 424 3.02 2.31 4.38
N ALA A 425 2.39 3.23 5.11
CA ALA A 425 2.66 4.67 4.98
C ALA A 425 4.13 5.00 5.29
N ASP A 426 4.69 4.42 6.36
CA ASP A 426 6.10 4.57 6.71
C ASP A 426 7.04 3.99 5.63
N MET A 427 6.71 2.81 5.10
CA MET A 427 7.50 2.15 4.06
C MET A 427 7.45 2.89 2.70
N MET A 428 6.29 3.43 2.32
CA MET A 428 6.14 4.25 1.12
C MET A 428 6.96 5.53 1.23
N LEU A 429 6.89 6.23 2.37
CA LEU A 429 7.70 7.43 2.62
C LEU A 429 9.20 7.11 2.63
N PHE A 430 9.60 5.95 3.16
CA PHE A 430 10.99 5.49 3.12
C PHE A 430 11.48 5.26 1.68
N ASP A 431 10.65 4.62 0.85
CA ASP A 431 10.97 4.42 -0.56
C ASP A 431 11.04 5.73 -1.32
N LEU A 432 10.13 6.68 -1.06
CA LEU A 432 10.13 8.00 -1.67
C LEU A 432 11.37 8.79 -1.26
N GLN A 433 11.72 8.80 0.02
CA GLN A 433 12.91 9.50 0.53
C GLN A 433 14.18 9.05 -0.19
N ARG A 434 14.34 7.73 -0.33
CA ARG A 434 15.47 7.15 -1.05
C ARG A 434 15.45 7.48 -2.54
N ALA A 435 14.28 7.47 -3.18
CA ALA A 435 14.13 7.86 -4.59
C ALA A 435 14.58 9.31 -4.81
N VAL A 436 14.16 10.23 -3.93
CA VAL A 436 14.54 11.63 -3.97
C VAL A 436 16.05 11.80 -3.82
N TRP A 437 16.66 11.22 -2.78
CA TRP A 437 18.11 11.33 -2.57
C TRP A 437 18.96 10.66 -3.66
N ALA A 438 18.47 9.60 -4.28
CA ALA A 438 19.13 9.00 -5.43
C ALA A 438 19.07 9.92 -6.66
N SER A 439 17.97 10.64 -6.86
CA SER A 439 17.83 11.59 -7.95
C SER A 439 18.73 12.83 -7.80
N GLU A 440 18.95 13.31 -6.58
CA GLU A 440 19.78 14.49 -6.30
C GLU A 440 21.29 14.24 -6.45
N LYS A 441 21.70 12.97 -6.53
CA LYS A 441 23.11 12.57 -6.77
C LYS A 441 23.45 12.40 -8.25
N ARG A 442 22.44 12.35 -9.13
CA ARG A 442 22.59 12.24 -10.59
C ARG A 442 22.63 13.63 -11.19
#